data_AF-A0AAV9ZXQ6-F1
#
_entry.id   AF-A0AAV9ZXQ6-F1
#
_cell.length_a   1.000
_cell.length_b   1.000
_cell.length_c   1.000
_cell.angle_alpha   90.00
_cell.angle_beta   90.00
_cell.angle_gamma   90.00
#
_symmetry.space_group_name_H-M   'P 1'
#
loop_
_entity.id
_entity.type
_entity.pdbx_description
1 polymer ?
#
loop_
_entity_poly.entity_id
_entity_poly.type
_entity_poly.pdbx_seq_one_letter_code
_entity_poly.pdbx_strand_id
1 'polypeptide(L)'
;MSSSANKENHRSGSNRQRKLTSKLRQTREAQRSAQLDQAARKQRKARRKVLKARQAEDALTVERPDDSDEVRQLRASLARARGERDAAEAAGSASRPTRSLPTISRPRQLSQLTIRELRRVLGMDGSAADAKWNDLRKQTRRFMDAGLLRLDLGWKDQNPRQLLKIEDVFEPLKRCSNHWATEFLVHDSFSSQKAYENCKDKEGTYRYRTRQNRRDRPSWDDDDNDDDEDTNTGRGLGPLASLQSNSREPSPQPPQSPAGSEDNDDNDGLEPLSS
;
A
#
# COMPACT_ATOMS: atom_id res chain seq x y z
N MET A 1 32.32 -82.37 -8.10
CA MET A 1 32.67 -81.43 -7.01
C MET A 1 32.82 -80.03 -7.59
N SER A 2 32.39 -79.03 -6.82
CA SER A 2 32.66 -77.59 -6.99
C SER A 2 31.89 -76.82 -8.06
N SER A 3 30.88 -76.06 -7.62
CA SER A 3 30.69 -74.65 -7.99
C SER A 3 29.49 -74.06 -7.24
N SER A 4 29.75 -73.36 -6.14
CA SER A 4 28.82 -72.37 -5.56
C SER A 4 29.56 -71.52 -4.52
N ALA A 5 30.13 -70.40 -4.95
CA ALA A 5 30.55 -69.33 -4.06
C ALA A 5 30.66 -68.02 -4.84
N ASN A 6 29.61 -67.19 -4.82
CA ASN A 6 29.73 -65.73 -4.83
C ASN A 6 28.36 -65.05 -4.79
N LYS A 7 27.81 -64.80 -3.59
CA LYS A 7 26.75 -63.81 -3.38
C LYS A 7 26.76 -63.29 -1.94
N GLU A 8 27.83 -62.61 -1.52
CA GLU A 8 27.82 -61.89 -0.25
C GLU A 8 28.79 -60.71 -0.30
N ASN A 9 28.34 -59.52 -0.72
CA ASN A 9 29.06 -58.27 -0.37
C ASN A 9 28.31 -56.93 -0.56
N HIS A 10 27.00 -56.89 -0.85
CA HIS A 10 26.31 -55.61 -1.12
C HIS A 10 25.42 -55.03 0.00
N ARG A 11 25.36 -55.62 1.20
CA ARG A 11 24.43 -55.17 2.26
C ARG A 11 24.96 -54.07 3.21
N SER A 12 26.24 -53.75 3.19
CA SER A 12 26.86 -52.88 4.23
C SER A 12 26.72 -51.35 4.00
N GLY A 13 26.53 -50.90 2.76
CA GLY A 13 26.43 -49.46 2.43
C GLY A 13 25.10 -48.79 2.80
N SER A 14 23.98 -49.50 2.67
CA SER A 14 22.61 -48.95 2.86
C SER A 14 22.29 -48.58 4.32
N ASN A 15 22.93 -49.24 5.29
CA ASN A 15 22.68 -49.00 6.71
C ASN A 15 23.42 -47.76 7.26
N ARG A 16 24.56 -47.37 6.67
CA ARG A 16 25.27 -46.13 7.04
C ARG A 16 24.54 -44.88 6.57
N GLN A 17 23.99 -44.89 5.36
CA GLN A 17 23.22 -43.76 4.83
C GLN A 17 21.92 -43.50 5.60
N ARG A 18 21.21 -44.55 6.03
CA ARG A 18 20.01 -44.42 6.89
C ARG A 18 20.30 -43.84 8.28
N LYS A 19 21.45 -44.18 8.88
CA LYS A 19 21.86 -43.61 10.19
C LYS A 19 22.22 -42.12 10.09
N LEU A 20 22.82 -41.69 8.97
CA LEU A 20 23.17 -40.28 8.75
C LEU A 20 21.93 -39.40 8.51
N THR A 21 20.96 -39.87 7.72
CA THR A 21 19.72 -39.11 7.46
C THR A 21 18.81 -39.02 8.68
N SER A 22 18.78 -40.07 9.51
CA SER A 22 18.06 -40.06 10.80
C SER A 22 18.64 -39.03 11.79
N LYS A 23 19.98 -38.99 11.95
CA LYS A 23 20.64 -37.96 12.79
C LYS A 23 20.38 -36.54 12.30
N LEU A 24 20.41 -36.31 10.99
CA LEU A 24 20.15 -34.98 10.40
C LEU A 24 18.71 -34.51 10.67
N ARG A 25 17.74 -35.43 10.63
CA ARG A 25 16.33 -35.14 10.93
C ARG A 25 16.13 -34.79 12.41
N GLN A 26 16.72 -35.54 13.33
CA GLN A 26 16.69 -35.21 14.76
C GLN A 26 17.29 -33.83 15.05
N THR A 27 18.41 -33.47 14.41
CA THR A 27 19.01 -32.14 14.60
C THR A 27 18.13 -31.00 14.07
N ARG A 28 17.43 -31.21 12.94
CA ARG A 28 16.51 -30.20 12.39
C ARG A 28 15.25 -30.04 13.25
N GLU A 29 14.72 -31.14 13.78
CA GLU A 29 13.57 -31.10 14.70
C GLU A 29 13.94 -30.39 16.01
N ALA A 30 15.13 -30.64 16.56
CA ALA A 30 15.65 -29.94 17.75
C ALA A 30 15.90 -28.44 17.49
N GLN A 31 16.39 -28.06 16.31
CA GLN A 31 16.54 -26.64 15.94
C GLN A 31 15.18 -25.94 15.80
N ARG A 32 14.19 -26.62 15.23
CA ARG A 32 12.83 -26.07 15.06
C ARG A 32 12.12 -25.88 16.40
N SER A 33 12.25 -26.83 17.32
CA SER A 33 11.68 -26.69 18.68
C SER A 33 12.36 -25.54 19.44
N ALA A 34 13.69 -25.41 19.36
CA ALA A 34 14.41 -24.30 19.99
C ALA A 34 13.99 -22.92 19.43
N GLN A 35 13.73 -22.81 18.12
CA GLN A 35 13.23 -21.58 17.51
C GLN A 35 11.80 -21.23 17.97
N LEU A 36 10.92 -22.23 18.09
CA LEU A 36 9.57 -22.05 18.60
C LEU A 36 9.58 -21.58 20.06
N ASP A 37 10.44 -22.15 20.89
CA ASP A 37 10.60 -21.75 22.29
C ASP A 37 11.14 -20.31 22.43
N GLN A 38 12.07 -19.90 21.56
CA GLN A 38 12.54 -18.52 21.52
C GLN A 38 11.44 -17.54 21.11
N ALA A 39 10.61 -17.90 20.12
CA ALA A 39 9.47 -17.09 19.70
C ALA A 39 8.44 -16.95 20.83
N ALA A 40 8.09 -18.05 21.51
CA ALA A 40 7.18 -18.06 22.65
C ALA A 40 7.70 -17.19 23.81
N ARG A 41 9.00 -17.27 24.13
CA ARG A 41 9.64 -16.41 25.14
C ARG A 41 9.56 -14.93 24.78
N LYS A 42 9.77 -14.57 23.50
CA LYS A 42 9.63 -13.18 23.01
C LYS A 42 8.19 -12.68 23.15
N GLN A 43 7.21 -13.48 22.75
CA GLN A 43 5.78 -13.13 22.90
C GLN A 43 5.38 -12.96 24.38
N ARG A 44 5.85 -13.84 25.27
CA ARG A 44 5.58 -13.73 26.72
C ARG A 44 6.17 -12.44 27.32
N LYS A 45 7.39 -12.06 26.92
CA LYS A 45 8.01 -10.78 27.33
C LYS A 45 7.22 -9.58 26.81
N ALA A 46 6.78 -9.60 25.55
CA ALA A 46 5.96 -8.54 24.97
C ALA A 46 4.63 -8.37 25.72
N ARG A 47 3.91 -9.48 25.98
CA ARG A 47 2.67 -9.48 26.76
C ARG A 47 2.87 -8.91 28.17
N ARG A 48 3.94 -9.33 28.87
CA ARG A 48 4.26 -8.80 30.22
C ARG A 48 4.54 -7.30 30.19
N LYS A 49 5.21 -6.80 29.15
CA LYS A 49 5.49 -5.36 28.98
C LYS A 49 4.20 -4.56 28.79
N VAL A 50 3.27 -5.05 27.96
CA VAL A 50 1.95 -4.42 27.75
C VAL A 50 1.13 -4.41 29.03
N LEU A 51 1.09 -5.52 29.76
CA LEU A 51 0.35 -5.60 31.03
C LEU A 51 0.91 -4.64 32.08
N LYS A 52 2.25 -4.54 32.18
CA LYS A 52 2.92 -3.61 33.11
C LYS A 52 2.69 -2.15 32.72
N ALA A 53 2.60 -1.84 31.42
CA ALA A 53 2.28 -0.50 30.94
C ALA A 53 0.84 -0.11 31.31
N ARG A 54 -0.14 -1.01 31.12
CA ARG A 54 -1.53 -0.79 31.57
C ARG A 54 -1.62 -0.56 33.08
N GLN A 55 -0.97 -1.41 33.88
CA GLN A 55 -0.97 -1.24 35.33
C GLN A 55 -0.31 0.07 35.79
N ALA A 56 0.70 0.57 35.05
CA ALA A 56 1.33 1.86 35.34
C ALA A 56 0.42 3.05 34.95
N GLU A 57 -0.36 2.93 33.88
CA GLU A 57 -1.39 3.93 33.53
C GLU A 57 -2.52 3.96 34.58
N ASP A 58 -3.00 2.80 35.01
CA ASP A 58 -4.02 2.70 36.06
C ASP A 58 -3.52 3.29 37.39
N ALA A 59 -2.28 3.00 37.77
CA ALA A 59 -1.65 3.53 38.99
C ALA A 59 -1.35 5.04 38.94
N LEU A 60 -1.35 5.68 37.77
CA LEU A 60 -1.22 7.14 37.65
C LEU A 60 -2.55 7.88 37.88
N THR A 61 -3.67 7.15 37.92
CA THR A 61 -5.02 7.69 38.14
C THR A 61 -5.32 7.81 39.65
N VAL A 62 -4.34 8.28 40.42
CA VAL A 62 -4.55 8.63 41.84
C VAL A 62 -5.24 9.99 41.87
N GLU A 63 -6.49 10.00 42.33
CA GLU A 63 -7.28 11.22 42.53
C GLU A 63 -6.51 12.20 43.41
N ARG A 64 -6.25 13.40 42.89
CA ARG A 64 -5.67 14.47 43.71
C ARG A 64 -6.82 15.17 44.45
N PRO A 65 -6.71 15.39 45.76
CA PRO A 65 -7.79 15.96 46.57
C PRO A 65 -8.19 17.41 46.22
N ASP A 66 -7.44 18.09 45.33
CA ASP A 66 -7.70 19.46 44.88
C ASP A 66 -8.26 19.56 43.44
N ASP A 67 -8.67 18.45 42.82
CA ASP A 67 -9.24 18.49 41.47
C ASP A 67 -10.66 19.10 41.52
N SER A 68 -10.81 20.29 40.93
CA SER A 68 -12.09 20.98 40.67
C SER A 68 -13.15 20.02 40.11
N ASP A 69 -14.42 20.21 40.48
CA ASP A 69 -15.56 19.41 40.00
C ASP A 69 -15.62 19.34 38.46
N GLU A 70 -15.14 20.39 37.77
CA GLU A 70 -15.03 20.44 36.31
C GLU A 70 -13.96 19.46 35.79
N VAL A 71 -12.82 19.33 36.47
CA VAL A 71 -11.77 18.35 36.13
C VAL A 71 -12.28 16.93 36.38
N ARG A 72 -13.07 16.73 37.43
CA ARG A 72 -13.72 15.44 37.73
C ARG A 72 -14.73 15.06 36.63
N GLN A 73 -15.54 16.00 36.17
CA GLN A 73 -16.48 15.79 35.05
C GLN A 73 -15.77 15.53 33.73
N LEU A 74 -14.71 16.26 33.42
CA LEU A 74 -13.91 16.05 32.20
C LEU A 74 -13.20 14.70 32.21
N ARG A 75 -12.66 14.25 33.35
CA ARG A 75 -12.09 12.90 33.48
C ARG A 75 -13.14 11.81 33.36
N ALA A 76 -14.32 11.99 33.95
CA ALA A 76 -15.43 11.06 33.79
C ALA A 76 -15.91 10.97 32.33
N SER A 77 -15.97 12.11 31.63
CA SER A 77 -16.30 12.17 30.20
C SER A 77 -15.24 11.48 29.34
N LEU A 78 -13.95 11.71 29.61
CA LEU A 78 -12.85 11.02 28.92
C LEU A 78 -12.84 9.51 29.19
N ALA A 79 -13.16 9.08 30.41
CA ALA A 79 -13.27 7.66 30.75
C ALA A 79 -14.43 7.00 30.00
N ARG A 80 -15.59 7.67 29.89
CA ARG A 80 -16.73 7.20 29.08
C ARG A 80 -16.38 7.12 27.61
N ALA A 81 -15.81 8.17 27.02
CA ALA A 81 -15.41 8.18 25.62
C ALA A 81 -14.37 7.09 25.29
N ARG A 82 -13.42 6.84 26.21
CA ARG A 82 -12.47 5.72 26.08
C ARG A 82 -13.16 4.36 26.18
N GLY A 83 -14.07 4.20 27.13
CA GLY A 83 -14.87 2.97 27.28
C GLY A 83 -15.74 2.68 26.05
N GLU A 84 -16.37 3.70 25.48
CA GLU A 84 -17.16 3.59 24.25
C GLU A 84 -16.30 3.26 23.03
N ARG A 85 -15.13 3.88 22.91
CA ARG A 85 -14.16 3.56 21.85
C ARG A 85 -13.67 2.12 21.98
N ASP A 86 -13.28 1.69 23.18
CA ASP A 86 -12.75 0.34 23.41
C ASP A 86 -13.87 -0.71 23.25
N ALA A 87 -15.12 -0.38 23.60
CA ALA A 87 -16.29 -1.21 23.33
C ALA A 87 -16.61 -1.29 21.83
N ALA A 88 -16.47 -0.21 21.07
CA ALA A 88 -16.60 -0.19 19.62
C ALA A 88 -15.47 -0.97 18.92
N GLU A 89 -14.24 -0.90 19.45
CA GLU A 89 -13.09 -1.67 18.96
C GLU A 89 -13.25 -3.17 19.27
N ALA A 90 -13.79 -3.51 20.45
CA ALA A 90 -14.13 -4.88 20.83
C ALA A 90 -15.32 -5.44 20.01
N ALA A 91 -16.34 -4.63 19.75
CA ALA A 91 -17.48 -4.99 18.90
C ALA A 91 -17.10 -5.09 17.41
N GLY A 92 -16.18 -4.25 16.94
CA GLY A 92 -15.60 -4.34 15.59
C GLY A 92 -14.68 -5.56 15.40
N SER A 93 -14.15 -6.11 16.48
CA SER A 93 -13.34 -7.35 16.49
C SER A 93 -14.18 -8.63 16.55
N ALA A 94 -15.49 -8.54 16.76
CA ALA A 94 -16.41 -9.67 16.69
C ALA A 94 -16.77 -9.99 15.22
N SER A 95 -15.85 -10.68 14.56
CA SER A 95 -16.08 -11.70 13.52
C SER A 95 -17.39 -11.58 12.74
N ARG A 96 -17.39 -10.73 11.70
CA ARG A 96 -18.15 -11.06 10.50
C ARG A 96 -17.35 -12.19 9.82
N PRO A 97 -17.92 -13.38 9.53
CA PRO A 97 -17.21 -14.42 8.80
C PRO A 97 -17.03 -13.96 7.35
N THR A 98 -16.05 -13.09 7.12
CA THR A 98 -15.54 -12.81 5.78
C THR A 98 -14.92 -14.11 5.32
N ARG A 99 -15.63 -14.81 4.43
CA ARG A 99 -15.11 -15.84 3.52
C ARG A 99 -13.65 -15.48 3.23
N SER A 100 -12.70 -16.22 3.81
CA SER A 100 -11.30 -15.80 3.88
C SER A 100 -10.77 -15.66 2.45
N LEU A 101 -10.78 -14.43 1.94
CA LEU A 101 -10.30 -14.16 0.61
C LEU A 101 -8.82 -14.52 0.59
N PRO A 102 -8.33 -15.18 -0.49
CA PRO A 102 -6.94 -15.61 -0.55
C PRO A 102 -6.02 -14.40 -0.33
N THR A 103 -5.08 -14.58 0.59
CA THR A 103 -4.03 -13.58 0.88
C THR A 103 -3.10 -13.49 -0.31
N ILE A 104 -2.81 -12.27 -0.73
CA ILE A 104 -1.98 -11.97 -1.88
C ILE A 104 -0.53 -11.76 -1.41
N SER A 105 0.36 -12.62 -1.88
CA SER A 105 1.79 -12.57 -1.55
C SER A 105 2.46 -11.27 -2.03
N ARG A 106 3.45 -10.80 -1.27
CA ARG A 106 4.29 -9.66 -1.66
C ARG A 106 5.08 -9.98 -2.94
N PRO A 107 5.09 -9.10 -3.95
CA PRO A 107 5.95 -9.26 -5.12
C PRO A 107 7.43 -9.23 -4.72
N ARG A 108 8.30 -9.87 -5.51
CA ARG A 108 9.75 -9.93 -5.22
C ARG A 108 10.39 -8.53 -5.15
N GLN A 109 9.93 -7.61 -5.99
CA GLN A 109 10.41 -6.24 -6.05
C GLN A 109 9.21 -5.28 -6.11
N LEU A 110 9.03 -4.45 -5.09
CA LEU A 110 7.96 -3.44 -5.08
C LEU A 110 8.24 -2.29 -6.05
N SER A 111 9.50 -1.97 -6.29
CA SER A 111 9.91 -0.89 -7.20
C SER A 111 9.55 -1.14 -8.66
N GLN A 112 9.39 -2.42 -9.05
CA GLN A 112 9.01 -2.81 -10.41
C GLN A 112 7.49 -2.93 -10.59
N LEU A 113 6.73 -2.87 -9.49
CA LEU A 113 5.29 -3.01 -9.56
C LEU A 113 4.69 -1.78 -10.24
N THR A 114 3.78 -2.02 -11.19
CA THR A 114 3.03 -0.93 -11.85
C THR A 114 1.65 -0.75 -11.24
N ILE A 115 1.08 0.45 -11.39
CA ILE A 115 -0.33 0.72 -11.04
C ILE A 115 -1.27 -0.28 -11.75
N ARG A 116 -0.99 -0.61 -13.01
CA ARG A 116 -1.79 -1.56 -13.80
C ARG A 116 -1.78 -2.96 -13.17
N GLU A 117 -0.63 -3.43 -12.71
CA GLU A 117 -0.50 -4.71 -12.03
C GLU A 117 -1.21 -4.70 -10.68
N LEU A 118 -1.05 -3.63 -9.89
CA LEU A 118 -1.77 -3.50 -8.62
C LEU A 118 -3.28 -3.53 -8.84
N ARG A 119 -3.79 -2.80 -9.84
CA ARG A 119 -5.21 -2.83 -10.21
C ARG A 119 -5.68 -4.24 -10.58
N ARG A 120 -4.90 -4.98 -11.36
CA ARG A 120 -5.21 -6.38 -11.71
C ARG A 120 -5.26 -7.27 -10.47
N VAL A 121 -4.28 -7.14 -9.57
CA VAL A 121 -4.18 -7.91 -8.33
C VAL A 121 -5.38 -7.65 -7.41
N LEU A 122 -5.87 -6.42 -7.38
CA LEU A 122 -7.04 -6.01 -6.59
C LEU A 122 -8.39 -6.28 -7.30
N GLY A 123 -8.39 -6.78 -8.54
CA GLY A 123 -9.62 -6.94 -9.34
C GLY A 123 -10.29 -5.61 -9.69
N MET A 124 -9.48 -4.56 -9.87
CA MET A 124 -9.90 -3.19 -10.23
C MET A 124 -9.37 -2.78 -11.61
N ASP A 125 -9.14 -3.73 -12.50
CA ASP A 125 -8.74 -3.48 -13.88
C ASP A 125 -9.93 -3.01 -14.75
N GLY A 126 -9.61 -2.27 -15.79
CA GLY A 126 -10.60 -1.71 -16.72
C GLY A 126 -11.30 -0.44 -16.22
N SER A 127 -11.97 0.23 -17.15
CA SER A 127 -12.65 1.51 -16.92
C SER A 127 -13.84 1.41 -15.96
N ALA A 128 -14.51 0.25 -15.93
CA ALA A 128 -15.63 -0.01 -15.02
C ALA A 128 -15.27 0.10 -13.53
N ALA A 129 -13.97 -0.04 -13.20
CA ALA A 129 -13.47 0.09 -11.84
C ALA A 129 -12.76 1.44 -11.57
N ASP A 130 -12.73 2.38 -12.53
CA ASP A 130 -12.01 3.65 -12.38
C ASP A 130 -12.55 4.50 -11.23
N ALA A 131 -13.87 4.54 -11.03
CA ALA A 131 -14.46 5.27 -9.91
C ALA A 131 -13.95 4.75 -8.56
N LYS A 132 -13.98 3.42 -8.37
CA LYS A 132 -13.48 2.75 -7.15
C LYS A 132 -11.98 2.97 -6.97
N TRP A 133 -11.22 2.90 -8.06
CA TRP A 133 -9.78 3.16 -8.05
C TRP A 133 -9.47 4.61 -7.65
N ASN A 134 -10.20 5.57 -8.20
CA ASN A 134 -10.04 6.99 -7.88
C ASN A 134 -10.41 7.27 -6.42
N ASP A 135 -11.46 6.65 -5.89
CA ASP A 135 -11.83 6.75 -4.48
C ASP A 135 -10.76 6.17 -3.57
N LEU A 136 -10.19 5.02 -3.93
CA LEU A 136 -9.05 4.44 -3.21
C LEU A 136 -7.88 5.43 -3.16
N ARG A 137 -7.49 6.04 -4.29
CA ARG A 137 -6.41 7.04 -4.33
C ARG A 137 -6.73 8.30 -3.51
N LYS A 138 -7.98 8.77 -3.55
CA LYS A 138 -8.43 9.91 -2.72
C LYS A 138 -8.31 9.58 -1.24
N GLN A 139 -8.74 8.39 -0.84
CA GLN A 139 -8.58 7.91 0.53
C GLN A 139 -7.10 7.83 0.91
N THR A 140 -6.23 7.25 0.07
CA THR A 140 -4.78 7.21 0.31
C THR A 140 -4.21 8.58 0.63
N ARG A 141 -4.53 9.60 -0.17
CA ARG A 141 -4.09 10.98 0.11
C ARG A 141 -4.62 11.51 1.43
N ARG A 142 -5.91 11.35 1.72
CA ARG A 142 -6.51 11.77 2.99
C ARG A 142 -5.82 11.12 4.20
N PHE A 143 -5.48 9.83 4.11
CA PHE A 143 -4.77 9.14 5.19
C PHE A 143 -3.29 9.50 5.27
N MET A 144 -2.65 9.86 4.16
CA MET A 144 -1.31 10.44 4.20
C MET A 144 -1.29 11.74 4.99
N ASP A 145 -2.27 12.62 4.73
CA ASP A 145 -2.44 13.89 5.42
C ASP A 145 -2.75 13.65 6.91
N ALA A 146 -3.70 12.77 7.23
CA ALA A 146 -4.03 12.39 8.62
C ALA A 146 -2.87 11.68 9.35
N GLY A 147 -2.05 10.94 8.61
CA GLY A 147 -0.83 10.29 9.08
C GLY A 147 0.32 11.27 9.33
N LEU A 148 0.16 12.54 8.94
CA LEU A 148 1.15 13.62 9.07
C LEU A 148 2.47 13.29 8.34
N LEU A 149 2.38 12.65 7.17
CA LEU A 149 3.55 12.45 6.31
C LEU A 149 4.01 13.81 5.80
N ARG A 150 5.27 14.16 6.09
CA ARG A 150 5.77 15.49 5.78
C ARG A 150 6.47 15.49 4.43
N LEU A 151 6.00 16.32 3.49
CA LEU A 151 6.52 16.36 2.11
C LEU A 151 7.90 17.01 1.98
N ASP A 152 8.30 17.81 2.96
CA ASP A 152 9.65 18.39 3.07
C ASP A 152 10.72 17.29 3.27
N LEU A 153 10.40 16.25 4.03
CA LEU A 153 11.26 15.10 4.27
C LEU A 153 11.29 14.12 3.08
N GLY A 154 12.37 13.34 2.96
CA GLY A 154 12.43 12.21 2.03
C GLY A 154 11.48 11.08 2.45
N TRP A 155 11.16 10.16 1.53
CA TRP A 155 10.35 8.99 1.87
C TRP A 155 11.02 8.12 2.95
N LYS A 156 12.34 7.94 2.85
CA LYS A 156 13.13 7.14 3.81
C LYS A 156 13.21 7.76 5.21
N ASP A 157 12.93 9.06 5.31
CA ASP A 157 13.02 9.84 6.54
C ASP A 157 11.66 9.96 7.25
N GLN A 158 10.59 9.40 6.66
CA GLN A 158 9.27 9.35 7.29
C GLN A 158 9.28 8.43 8.51
N ASN A 159 8.47 8.74 9.51
CA ASN A 159 8.36 7.88 10.67
C ASN A 159 7.60 6.60 10.29
N PRO A 160 8.19 5.40 10.44
CA PRO A 160 7.54 4.15 10.04
C PRO A 160 6.24 3.88 10.79
N ARG A 161 6.05 4.48 11.99
CA ARG A 161 4.80 4.37 12.75
C ARG A 161 3.63 5.14 12.11
N GLN A 162 3.90 6.13 11.26
CA GLN A 162 2.85 6.88 10.55
C GLN A 162 2.22 6.00 9.46
N LEU A 163 3.03 5.18 8.78
CA LEU A 163 2.55 4.23 7.77
C LEU A 163 1.61 3.19 8.38
N LEU A 164 1.94 2.65 9.55
CA LEU A 164 1.08 1.68 10.25
C LEU A 164 -0.33 2.22 10.55
N LYS A 165 -0.48 3.52 10.83
CA LYS A 165 -1.80 4.14 11.05
C LYS A 165 -2.65 4.20 9.79
N ILE A 166 -2.00 4.24 8.62
CA ILE A 166 -2.66 4.26 7.31
C ILE A 166 -3.12 2.85 6.93
N GLU A 167 -2.41 1.81 7.38
CA GLU A 167 -2.64 0.40 7.04
C GLU A 167 -3.99 -0.15 7.53
N ASP A 168 -4.46 0.27 8.70
CA ASP A 168 -5.68 -0.28 9.32
C ASP A 168 -6.98 0.07 8.59
N VAL A 169 -6.95 1.08 7.71
CA VAL A 169 -8.17 1.68 7.18
C VAL A 169 -8.60 1.11 5.82
N PHE A 170 -7.71 0.43 5.11
CA PHE A 170 -7.98 -0.01 3.73
C PHE A 170 -8.42 -1.47 3.61
N GLU A 171 -9.73 -1.71 3.71
CA GLU A 171 -10.31 -3.06 3.60
C GLU A 171 -9.90 -3.83 2.32
N PRO A 172 -9.88 -3.24 1.12
CA PRO A 172 -9.46 -3.94 -0.09
C PRO A 172 -7.96 -4.34 -0.06
N LEU A 173 -7.14 -3.55 0.62
CA LEU A 173 -5.69 -3.73 0.69
C LEU A 173 -5.28 -4.71 1.80
N LYS A 174 -6.14 -4.98 2.79
CA LYS A 174 -5.90 -5.99 3.84
C LYS A 174 -5.69 -7.40 3.28
N ARG A 175 -6.13 -7.66 2.05
CA ARG A 175 -5.87 -8.93 1.35
C ARG A 175 -4.39 -9.11 1.00
N CYS A 176 -3.64 -8.02 0.86
CA CYS A 176 -2.22 -8.07 0.55
C CYS A 176 -1.40 -8.31 1.82
N SER A 177 -0.62 -9.40 1.83
CA SER A 177 0.25 -9.75 2.95
C SER A 177 1.18 -8.61 3.35
N ASN A 178 1.40 -8.41 4.65
CA ASN A 178 2.30 -7.36 5.16
C ASN A 178 2.01 -5.95 4.59
N HIS A 179 0.76 -5.68 4.21
CA HIS A 179 0.30 -4.38 3.70
C HIS A 179 1.13 -3.80 2.54
N TRP A 180 1.77 -4.66 1.73
CA TRP A 180 2.68 -4.21 0.67
C TRP A 180 2.00 -3.30 -0.37
N ALA A 181 0.70 -3.51 -0.60
CA ALA A 181 -0.09 -2.70 -1.52
C ALA A 181 -0.37 -1.30 -0.96
N THR A 182 -0.55 -1.20 0.36
CA THR A 182 -0.65 0.09 1.06
C THR A 182 0.69 0.82 0.98
N GLU A 183 1.80 0.14 1.31
CA GLU A 183 3.16 0.71 1.19
C GLU A 183 3.40 1.28 -0.22
N PHE A 184 3.06 0.51 -1.25
CA PHE A 184 3.18 0.93 -2.64
C PHE A 184 2.33 2.16 -2.98
N LEU A 185 1.03 2.14 -2.63
CA LEU A 185 0.10 3.23 -2.95
C LEU A 185 0.45 4.53 -2.24
N VAL A 186 0.85 4.43 -0.97
CA VAL A 186 1.27 5.58 -0.18
C VAL A 186 2.57 6.15 -0.75
N HIS A 187 3.53 5.30 -1.13
CA HIS A 187 4.78 5.74 -1.77
C HIS A 187 4.53 6.42 -3.13
N ASP A 188 3.70 5.84 -3.99
CA ASP A 188 3.31 6.42 -5.30
C ASP A 188 2.65 7.80 -5.11
N SER A 189 1.68 7.87 -4.19
CA SER A 189 0.95 9.10 -3.91
C SER A 189 1.85 10.17 -3.30
N PHE A 190 2.74 9.80 -2.37
CA PHE A 190 3.74 10.69 -1.78
C PHE A 190 4.69 11.25 -2.83
N SER A 191 5.24 10.39 -3.69
CA SER A 191 6.16 10.80 -4.74
C SER A 191 5.50 11.75 -5.73
N SER A 192 4.26 11.45 -6.12
CA SER A 192 3.46 12.32 -7.00
C SER A 192 3.14 13.66 -6.36
N GLN A 193 2.72 13.68 -5.09
CA GLN A 193 2.39 14.90 -4.36
C GLN A 193 3.64 15.76 -4.12
N LYS A 194 4.77 15.16 -3.74
CA LYS A 194 6.04 15.87 -3.57
C LYS A 194 6.53 16.47 -4.89
N ALA A 195 6.44 15.73 -6.00
CA ALA A 195 6.78 16.24 -7.33
C ALA A 195 5.87 17.41 -7.74
N TYR A 196 4.58 17.35 -7.38
CA TYR A 196 3.63 18.44 -7.60
C TYR A 196 4.01 19.68 -6.79
N GLU A 197 4.22 19.55 -5.48
CA GLU A 197 4.62 20.64 -4.59
C GLU A 197 5.92 21.33 -5.04
N ASN A 198 6.88 20.55 -5.54
CA ASN A 198 8.15 21.08 -6.05
C ASN A 198 8.02 21.88 -7.34
N CYS A 199 6.91 21.75 -8.07
CA CYS A 199 6.72 22.32 -9.41
C CYS A 199 5.55 23.31 -9.50
N LYS A 200 4.61 23.31 -8.56
CA LYS A 200 3.35 24.08 -8.65
C LYS A 200 3.56 25.59 -8.78
N ASP A 201 4.61 26.12 -8.16
CA ASP A 201 4.91 27.55 -8.12
C ASP A 201 6.20 27.91 -8.90
N LYS A 202 6.84 26.94 -9.58
CA LYS A 202 8.04 27.21 -10.39
C LYS A 202 7.66 27.70 -11.78
N GLU A 203 8.10 28.91 -12.09
CA GLU A 203 7.95 29.53 -13.41
C GLU A 203 8.54 28.64 -14.51
N GLY A 204 7.91 28.64 -15.69
CA GLY A 204 8.33 27.82 -16.83
C GLY A 204 7.88 26.35 -16.81
N THR A 205 7.42 25.82 -15.68
CA THR A 205 6.84 24.46 -15.65
C THR A 205 5.50 24.39 -16.39
N TYR A 206 5.13 23.21 -16.91
CA TYR A 206 3.82 23.01 -17.54
C TYR A 206 2.67 23.38 -16.59
N ARG A 207 2.80 23.06 -15.30
CA ARG A 207 1.77 23.34 -14.27
C ARG A 207 1.61 24.83 -14.03
N TYR A 208 2.71 25.57 -13.89
CA TYR A 208 2.70 27.02 -13.79
C TYR A 208 2.04 27.65 -15.03
N ARG A 209 2.47 27.26 -16.23
CA ARG A 209 1.87 27.71 -17.50
C ARG A 209 0.37 27.40 -17.59
N THR A 210 -0.06 26.21 -17.19
CA THR A 210 -1.49 25.84 -17.20
C THR A 210 -2.30 26.67 -16.20
N ARG A 211 -1.73 26.95 -15.02
CA ARG A 211 -2.39 27.76 -13.97
C ARG A 211 -2.49 29.22 -14.41
N GLN A 212 -1.41 29.76 -14.98
CA GLN A 212 -1.35 31.10 -15.54
C GLN A 212 -2.35 31.24 -16.70
N ASN A 213 -2.36 30.31 -17.66
CA ASN A 213 -3.35 30.30 -18.75
C ASN A 213 -4.80 30.20 -18.26
N ARG A 214 -5.07 29.57 -17.10
CA ARG A 214 -6.41 29.57 -16.49
C ARG A 214 -6.77 30.91 -15.85
N ARG A 215 -5.79 31.58 -15.24
CA ARG A 215 -5.97 32.88 -14.58
C ARG A 215 -6.07 34.02 -15.59
N ASP A 216 -5.33 33.91 -16.68
CA ASP A 216 -5.30 34.88 -17.78
C ASP A 216 -6.37 34.57 -18.84
N ARG A 217 -7.14 33.49 -18.66
CA ARG A 217 -8.27 33.20 -19.54
C ARG A 217 -9.32 34.27 -19.27
N PRO A 218 -9.67 35.12 -20.26
CA PRO A 218 -10.66 36.14 -20.04
C PRO A 218 -11.99 35.45 -19.73
N SER A 219 -12.60 35.81 -18.59
CA SER A 219 -13.99 35.48 -18.28
C SER A 219 -14.84 36.03 -19.41
N TRP A 220 -15.24 35.18 -20.36
CA TRP A 220 -16.20 35.53 -21.41
C TRP A 220 -17.57 34.89 -21.16
N ASP A 221 -17.72 34.24 -20.01
CA ASP A 221 -18.97 33.71 -19.50
C ASP A 221 -19.08 34.14 -18.03
N ASP A 222 -19.27 35.45 -17.82
CA ASP A 222 -19.93 35.97 -16.63
C ASP A 222 -21.41 35.57 -16.74
N ASP A 223 -21.70 34.30 -16.44
CA ASP A 223 -23.03 33.88 -16.02
C ASP A 223 -22.93 33.71 -14.51
N ASP A 224 -23.45 34.72 -13.81
CA ASP A 224 -23.47 34.89 -12.36
C ASP A 224 -23.88 33.61 -11.64
N ASN A 225 -22.90 32.83 -11.18
CA ASN A 225 -23.11 31.82 -10.16
C ASN A 225 -21.97 31.95 -9.14
N ASP A 226 -22.04 33.05 -8.39
CA ASP A 226 -21.41 33.21 -7.09
C ASP A 226 -21.92 32.11 -6.15
N ASP A 227 -21.19 31.00 -6.11
CA ASP A 227 -21.23 30.05 -5.00
C ASP A 227 -19.78 29.71 -4.63
N ASP A 228 -19.07 30.75 -4.16
CA ASP A 228 -17.84 30.65 -3.39
C ASP A 228 -18.15 30.01 -2.02
N GLU A 229 -18.40 28.70 -2.01
CA GLU A 229 -18.22 27.90 -0.82
C GLU A 229 -17.13 26.85 -1.05
N ASP A 230 -16.06 27.04 -0.29
CA ASP A 230 -14.88 26.21 -0.09
C ASP A 230 -15.24 24.85 0.55
N THR A 231 -16.17 24.10 -0.06
CA THR A 231 -16.65 22.80 0.43
C THR A 231 -16.31 21.66 -0.53
N ASN A 232 -15.26 20.92 -0.17
CA ASN A 232 -14.88 19.62 -0.72
C ASN A 232 -15.86 18.49 -0.32
N THR A 233 -17.16 18.72 -0.48
CA THR A 233 -18.24 17.76 -0.18
C THR A 233 -19.23 17.72 -1.33
N GLY A 234 -19.50 16.51 -1.80
CA GLY A 234 -20.12 16.30 -3.10
C GLY A 234 -21.60 16.65 -3.21
N ARG A 235 -22.02 16.84 -4.46
CA ARG A 235 -23.28 16.43 -5.12
C ARG A 235 -23.19 17.04 -6.54
N GLY A 236 -23.90 16.60 -7.57
CA GLY A 236 -25.09 15.79 -7.56
C GLY A 236 -25.35 15.15 -8.92
N LEU A 237 -26.25 14.18 -8.85
CA LEU A 237 -26.91 13.53 -9.96
C LEU A 237 -27.65 14.58 -10.79
N GLY A 238 -27.24 14.74 -12.05
CA GLY A 238 -28.03 15.44 -13.06
C GLY A 238 -29.15 14.54 -13.61
N PRO A 239 -30.28 15.11 -14.06
CA PRO A 239 -31.52 14.40 -14.30
C PRO A 239 -31.50 13.57 -15.59
N LEU A 240 -32.31 12.50 -15.58
CA LEU A 240 -32.75 11.76 -16.76
C LEU A 240 -33.33 12.69 -17.82
N ALA A 241 -32.78 12.66 -19.03
CA ALA A 241 -33.47 13.12 -20.23
C ALA A 241 -33.17 12.19 -21.42
N SER A 242 -34.22 11.46 -21.79
CA SER A 242 -34.64 11.03 -23.13
C SER A 242 -33.61 10.69 -24.22
N LEU A 243 -33.64 9.40 -24.59
CA LEU A 243 -33.70 8.87 -25.95
C LEU A 243 -33.83 9.91 -27.07
N GLN A 244 -32.87 9.92 -28.00
CA GLN A 244 -33.11 10.09 -29.42
C GLN A 244 -31.96 9.49 -30.25
N SER A 245 -32.32 8.55 -31.12
CA SER A 245 -31.52 8.04 -32.24
C SER A 245 -31.04 9.19 -33.13
N ASN A 246 -29.78 9.16 -33.59
CA ASN A 246 -29.48 8.92 -35.00
C ASN A 246 -27.98 8.97 -35.32
N SER A 247 -27.65 8.19 -36.35
CA SER A 247 -26.58 8.38 -37.33
C SER A 247 -25.14 8.11 -36.89
N ARG A 248 -24.72 6.88 -37.25
CA ARG A 248 -23.36 6.53 -37.68
C ARG A 248 -22.83 7.59 -38.66
N GLU A 249 -21.79 8.32 -38.26
CA GLU A 249 -20.83 8.92 -39.18
C GLU A 249 -19.53 8.09 -39.18
N PRO A 250 -18.92 7.86 -40.36
CA PRO A 250 -17.72 7.03 -40.50
C PRO A 250 -16.45 7.77 -40.06
N SER A 251 -15.55 7.01 -39.43
CA SER A 251 -14.20 7.45 -39.02
C SER A 251 -13.39 8.08 -40.15
N PRO A 252 -12.65 9.19 -39.90
CA PRO A 252 -11.64 9.65 -40.84
C PRO A 252 -10.42 8.71 -40.79
N GLN A 253 -10.01 8.21 -41.96
CA GLN A 253 -8.72 7.54 -42.17
C GLN A 253 -7.57 8.54 -41.99
N PRO A 254 -6.42 8.14 -41.41
CA PRO A 254 -5.20 8.93 -41.47
C PRO A 254 -4.64 8.95 -42.90
N PRO A 255 -4.12 10.09 -43.41
CA PRO A 255 -3.46 10.15 -44.70
C PRO A 255 -2.17 9.32 -44.69
N GLN A 256 -2.00 8.56 -45.77
CA GLN A 256 -0.82 7.79 -46.09
C GLN A 256 0.38 8.73 -46.30
N SER A 257 1.48 8.47 -45.60
CA SER A 257 2.77 9.10 -45.91
C SER A 257 3.33 8.49 -47.19
N PRO A 258 3.76 9.31 -48.17
CA PRO A 258 4.41 8.80 -49.36
C PRO A 258 5.80 8.26 -49.04
N ALA A 259 6.09 7.12 -49.66
CA ALA A 259 7.41 6.54 -49.80
C ALA A 259 8.27 7.34 -50.78
N GLY A 260 9.59 7.19 -50.59
CA GLY A 260 10.65 7.63 -51.49
C GLY A 260 11.54 8.67 -50.81
N SER A 261 12.86 8.62 -50.86
CA SER A 261 13.84 7.71 -51.49
C SER A 261 15.16 7.98 -50.73
N GLU A 262 15.93 6.94 -50.42
CA GLU A 262 17.29 6.73 -50.96
C GLU A 262 18.17 8.00 -50.93
N ASP A 263 19.20 8.00 -50.10
CA ASP A 263 20.57 8.01 -50.62
C ASP A 263 21.57 7.51 -49.57
N ASN A 264 22.46 6.64 -50.05
CA ASN A 264 23.63 6.15 -49.37
C ASN A 264 24.62 7.30 -49.17
N ASP A 265 25.37 7.28 -48.08
CA ASP A 265 26.80 7.57 -48.21
C ASP A 265 27.57 6.85 -47.11
N ASP A 266 28.57 6.13 -47.60
CA ASP A 266 29.61 5.43 -46.89
C ASP A 266 30.34 6.35 -45.90
N ASN A 267 30.74 5.81 -44.75
CA ASN A 267 32.15 5.92 -44.39
C ASN A 267 32.57 4.85 -43.38
N ASP A 268 33.46 4.00 -43.88
CA ASP A 268 34.41 3.21 -43.12
C ASP A 268 35.16 4.05 -42.08
N GLY A 269 35.37 3.46 -40.91
CA GLY A 269 36.11 4.09 -39.83
C GLY A 269 36.55 3.10 -38.78
N LEU A 270 37.16 2.00 -39.22
CA LEU A 270 38.05 1.18 -38.41
C LEU A 270 39.16 2.08 -37.82
N GLU A 271 39.40 1.98 -36.52
CA GLU A 271 40.69 1.49 -36.00
C GLU A 271 40.65 1.36 -34.46
N PRO A 272 41.51 0.50 -33.89
CA PRO A 272 41.41 0.02 -32.52
C PRO A 272 42.50 0.60 -31.58
N LEU A 273 42.36 0.26 -30.30
CA LEU A 273 43.41 0.10 -29.27
C LEU A 273 44.36 1.29 -29.00
N SER A 274 44.41 1.70 -27.74
CA SER A 274 45.68 1.73 -26.98
C SER A 274 45.43 1.83 -25.48
N SER A 275 46.09 0.90 -24.78
CA SER A 275 46.63 0.88 -23.40
C SER A 275 45.90 1.58 -22.24
#